data_AF-A0A7V2QCX5-F1
#
_entry.id   AF-A0A7V2QCX5-F1
#
_cell.length_a   1.000
_cell.length_b   1.000
_cell.length_c   1.000
_cell.angle_alpha   90.00
_cell.angle_beta   90.00
_cell.angle_gamma   90.00
#
_symmetry.space_group_name_H-M   'P 1'
#
loop_
_entity.id
_entity.type
_entity.pdbx_description
1 polymer ?
#
loop_
_entity_poly.entity_id
_entity_poly.type
_entity_poly.pdbx_seq_one_letter_code
_entity_poly.pdbx_strand_id
1 'polypeptide(L)'
;MRHELLLLLVGLAYALIFRLLALIRREDFSFQFVIEAVVLTVVGAGLSFLGLLRIDPIIFVLLLYLITMRSRLLVDLANLFARSGRFRAAEQIYDLASRLGPDVPGRKVIAMNQGAALILEGRLEEAISLLEGVLASPRLSPKQAAAVHYNLGVAYRSQGDTQRSVRHLRAAIEALPGSVYARHAQALLKKRSGKK
;
A
#
# COMPACT_ATOMS: atom_id res chain seq x y z
N MET A 1 -6.79 -36.01 -9.16
CA MET A 1 -7.08 -34.72 -9.82
C MET A 1 -6.00 -34.51 -10.88
N ARG A 2 -6.33 -34.09 -12.11
CA ARG A 2 -5.28 -33.81 -13.10
C ARG A 2 -4.48 -32.57 -12.67
N HIS A 3 -3.17 -32.55 -12.93
CA HIS A 3 -2.24 -31.55 -12.39
C HIS A 3 -2.63 -30.11 -12.80
N GLU A 4 -3.05 -29.93 -14.05
CA GLU A 4 -3.55 -28.68 -14.61
C GLU A 4 -4.82 -28.16 -13.90
N LEU A 5 -5.71 -29.06 -13.48
CA LEU A 5 -6.92 -28.69 -12.72
C LEU A 5 -6.56 -28.19 -11.32
N LEU A 6 -5.51 -28.76 -10.72
CA LEU A 6 -5.00 -28.30 -9.44
C LEU A 6 -4.41 -26.89 -9.55
N LEU A 7 -3.67 -26.58 -10.61
CA LEU A 7 -3.16 -25.22 -10.85
C LEU A 7 -4.29 -24.20 -11.05
N LEU A 8 -5.33 -24.56 -11.82
CA LEU A 8 -6.52 -23.71 -11.97
C LEU A 8 -7.22 -23.47 -10.63
N LEU A 9 -7.46 -24.54 -9.87
CA LEU A 9 -8.13 -24.46 -8.56
C LEU A 9 -7.36 -23.54 -7.61
N VAL A 10 -6.05 -23.74 -7.53
CA VAL A 10 -5.17 -22.97 -6.63
C VAL A 10 -5.08 -21.51 -7.06
N GLY A 11 -4.95 -21.22 -8.36
CA GLY A 11 -4.94 -19.84 -8.86
C GLY A 11 -6.27 -19.10 -8.66
N LEU A 12 -7.40 -19.79 -8.84
CA LEU A 12 -8.73 -19.24 -8.53
C LEU A 12 -8.90 -19.00 -7.02
N ALA A 13 -8.49 -19.94 -6.19
CA ALA A 13 -8.50 -19.79 -4.73
C ALA A 13 -7.64 -18.59 -4.29
N TYR A 14 -6.46 -18.43 -4.88
CA TYR A 14 -5.58 -17.28 -4.66
C TYR A 14 -6.30 -15.96 -4.96
N ALA A 15 -6.87 -15.80 -6.16
CA ALA A 15 -7.57 -14.57 -6.54
C ALA A 15 -8.78 -14.29 -5.62
N LEU A 16 -9.53 -15.33 -5.24
CA LEU A 16 -10.71 -15.21 -4.39
C LEU A 16 -10.36 -14.82 -2.95
N ILE A 17 -9.34 -15.44 -2.36
CA ILE A 17 -8.85 -15.12 -1.00
C ILE A 17 -8.40 -13.67 -0.93
N PHE A 18 -7.57 -13.21 -1.87
CA PHE A 18 -7.09 -11.83 -1.87
C PHE A 18 -8.21 -10.81 -2.13
N ARG A 19 -9.21 -11.16 -2.96
CA ARG A 19 -10.41 -10.35 -3.13
C ARG A 19 -11.23 -10.26 -1.85
N LEU A 20 -11.43 -11.37 -1.15
CA LEU A 20 -12.13 -11.39 0.13
C LEU A 20 -11.40 -10.56 1.19
N LEU A 21 -10.08 -10.68 1.27
CA LEU A 21 -9.26 -9.87 2.18
C LEU A 21 -9.36 -8.38 1.88
N ALA A 22 -9.34 -7.98 0.60
CA ALA A 22 -9.51 -6.58 0.21
C ALA A 22 -10.88 -6.03 0.63
N LEU A 23 -11.95 -6.83 0.46
CA LEU A 23 -13.31 -6.47 0.90
C LEU A 23 -13.40 -6.30 2.42
N ILE A 24 -12.85 -7.25 3.19
CA ILE A 24 -12.81 -7.18 4.66
C ILE A 24 -12.06 -5.92 5.11
N ARG A 25 -10.96 -5.57 4.42
CA ARG A 25 -10.13 -4.40 4.74
C ARG A 25 -10.68 -3.08 4.20
N ARG A 26 -11.77 -3.09 3.43
CA ARG A 26 -12.32 -1.93 2.71
C ARG A 26 -11.24 -1.19 1.92
N GLU A 27 -10.34 -1.95 1.30
CA GLU A 27 -9.26 -1.42 0.47
C GLU A 27 -9.71 -1.25 -0.98
N ASP A 28 -9.16 -0.24 -1.65
CA ASP A 28 -9.38 -0.03 -3.08
C ASP A 28 -8.93 -1.28 -3.84
N PHE A 29 -9.81 -1.78 -4.70
CA PHE A 29 -9.58 -2.98 -5.47
C PHE A 29 -8.65 -2.71 -6.65
N SER A 30 -7.57 -3.49 -6.75
CA SER A 30 -6.67 -3.48 -7.90
C SER A 30 -7.20 -4.40 -9.00
N PHE A 31 -7.65 -3.80 -10.11
CA PHE A 31 -8.04 -4.57 -11.30
C PHE A 31 -6.84 -5.25 -11.93
N GLN A 32 -5.67 -4.61 -11.89
CA GLN A 32 -4.43 -5.16 -12.39
C GLN A 32 -4.09 -6.48 -11.69
N PHE A 33 -4.18 -6.52 -10.36
CA PHE A 33 -3.95 -7.74 -9.58
C PHE A 33 -4.80 -8.92 -10.07
N VAL A 34 -6.11 -8.71 -10.29
CA VAL A 34 -7.00 -9.79 -10.70
C VAL A 34 -6.76 -10.22 -12.14
N ILE A 35 -6.53 -9.28 -13.05
CA ILE A 35 -6.21 -9.62 -14.44
C ILE A 35 -4.90 -10.42 -14.50
N GLU A 36 -3.85 -9.96 -13.84
CA GLU A 36 -2.57 -10.66 -13.79
C GLU A 36 -2.72 -12.05 -13.16
N ALA A 37 -3.42 -12.18 -12.03
CA ALA A 37 -3.66 -13.47 -11.38
C ALA A 37 -4.40 -14.44 -12.29
N VAL A 38 -5.47 -14.00 -12.95
CA VAL A 38 -6.27 -14.86 -13.86
C VAL A 38 -5.45 -15.26 -15.09
N VAL A 39 -4.78 -14.30 -15.74
CA VAL A 39 -3.96 -14.57 -16.93
C VAL A 39 -2.84 -15.55 -16.60
N LEU A 40 -2.09 -15.33 -15.52
CA LEU A 40 -1.03 -16.24 -15.10
C LEU A 40 -1.57 -17.62 -14.72
N THR A 41 -2.76 -17.68 -14.10
CA THR A 41 -3.45 -18.94 -13.79
C THR A 41 -3.77 -19.74 -15.05
N VAL A 42 -4.39 -19.09 -16.05
CA VAL A 42 -4.76 -19.72 -17.32
C VAL A 42 -3.52 -20.14 -18.11
N VAL A 43 -2.50 -19.28 -18.19
CA VAL A 43 -1.24 -19.58 -18.89
C VAL A 43 -0.50 -20.75 -18.22
N GLY A 44 -0.35 -20.73 -16.90
CA GLY A 44 0.32 -21.80 -16.16
C GLY A 44 -0.38 -23.15 -16.31
N ALA A 45 -1.71 -23.17 -16.19
CA ALA A 45 -2.50 -24.38 -16.42
C ALA A 45 -2.44 -24.85 -17.87
N GLY A 46 -2.49 -23.93 -18.84
CA GLY A 46 -2.39 -24.26 -20.27
C GLY A 46 -1.04 -24.86 -20.65
N LEU A 47 0.06 -24.28 -20.17
CA LEU A 47 1.42 -24.84 -20.37
C LEU A 47 1.57 -26.23 -19.73
N SER A 48 0.94 -26.45 -18.57
CA SER A 48 0.89 -27.76 -17.94
C SER A 48 0.05 -28.76 -18.72
N PHE A 49 -1.10 -28.34 -19.26
CA PHE A 49 -1.99 -29.19 -20.06
C PHE A 49 -1.32 -29.65 -21.36
N LEU A 50 -0.57 -28.76 -22.01
CA LEU A 50 0.22 -29.05 -23.20
C LEU A 50 1.49 -29.88 -22.91
N GLY A 51 1.77 -30.19 -21.64
CA GLY A 51 2.95 -30.95 -21.23
C GLY A 51 4.28 -30.18 -21.37
N LEU A 52 4.23 -28.86 -21.61
CA LEU A 52 5.41 -28.03 -21.83
C LEU A 52 6.15 -27.70 -20.53
N LEU A 53 5.43 -27.60 -19.41
CA LEU A 53 5.99 -27.30 -18.08
C LEU A 53 5.22 -28.05 -17.00
N ARG A 54 5.92 -28.61 -16.01
CA ARG A 54 5.31 -29.12 -14.77
C ARG A 54 5.73 -28.23 -13.61
N ILE A 55 4.81 -27.42 -13.12
CA ILE A 55 5.07 -26.46 -12.05
C ILE A 55 4.40 -26.96 -10.78
N ASP A 56 5.16 -27.12 -9.71
CA ASP A 56 4.59 -27.48 -8.42
C ASP A 56 3.55 -26.43 -7.98
N PRO A 57 2.36 -26.81 -7.49
CA PRO A 57 1.33 -25.85 -7.09
C PRO A 57 1.79 -24.82 -6.05
N ILE A 58 2.69 -25.18 -5.14
CA ILE A 58 3.22 -24.27 -4.13
C ILE A 58 4.11 -23.22 -4.79
N ILE A 59 5.02 -23.66 -5.68
CA ILE A 59 5.85 -22.76 -6.49
C ILE A 59 4.97 -21.86 -7.35
N PHE A 60 3.87 -22.41 -7.89
CA PHE A 60 2.93 -21.64 -8.69
C PHE A 60 2.27 -20.51 -7.89
N VAL A 61 1.79 -20.76 -6.66
CA VAL A 61 1.27 -19.70 -5.78
C VAL A 61 2.34 -18.69 -5.44
N LEU A 62 3.57 -19.12 -5.17
CA LEU A 62 4.68 -18.22 -4.89
C LEU A 62 4.94 -17.29 -6.08
N LEU A 63 4.96 -17.82 -7.31
CA LEU A 63 5.12 -17.03 -8.52
C LEU A 63 3.96 -16.05 -8.72
N LEU A 64 2.72 -16.51 -8.56
CA LEU A 64 1.54 -15.64 -8.60
C LEU A 64 1.68 -14.49 -7.60
N TYR A 65 2.05 -14.81 -6.36
CA TYR A 65 2.23 -13.83 -5.30
C TYR A 65 3.34 -12.83 -5.64
N LEU A 66 4.53 -13.29 -6.02
CA LEU A 66 5.67 -12.42 -6.33
C LEU A 66 5.38 -11.48 -7.50
N ILE A 67 4.70 -11.97 -8.54
CA ILE A 67 4.40 -11.18 -9.74
C ILE A 67 3.29 -10.16 -9.44
N THR A 68 2.17 -10.61 -8.90
CA THR A 68 0.98 -9.74 -8.69
C THR A 68 1.16 -8.76 -7.53
N MET A 69 2.04 -9.07 -6.56
CA MET A 69 2.34 -8.20 -5.41
C MET A 69 3.68 -7.47 -5.54
N ARG A 70 4.35 -7.52 -6.70
CA ARG A 70 5.70 -6.96 -6.91
C ARG A 70 5.88 -5.54 -6.37
N SER A 71 4.97 -4.63 -6.69
CA SER A 71 5.06 -3.23 -6.24
C SER A 71 4.83 -3.10 -4.73
N ARG A 72 3.93 -3.91 -4.15
CA ARG A 72 3.68 -3.91 -2.70
C ARG A 72 4.84 -4.48 -1.91
N LEU A 73 5.46 -5.54 -2.40
CA LEU A 73 6.67 -6.12 -1.81
C LEU A 73 7.82 -5.12 -1.79
N LEU A 74 8.01 -4.36 -2.88
CA LEU A 74 8.99 -3.28 -2.92
C LEU A 74 8.65 -2.14 -1.96
N VAL A 75 7.37 -1.76 -1.82
CA VAL A 75 6.95 -0.77 -0.82
C VAL A 75 7.27 -1.23 0.61
N ASP A 76 7.00 -2.49 0.93
CA ASP A 76 7.30 -3.05 2.25
C ASP A 76 8.81 -3.09 2.51
N LEU A 77 9.60 -3.43 1.49
CA LEU A 77 11.06 -3.35 1.55
C LEU A 77 11.53 -1.91 1.75
N ALA A 78 11.04 -0.94 0.98
CA ALA A 78 11.38 0.46 1.12
C ALA A 78 11.05 0.99 2.53
N ASN A 79 9.89 0.62 3.08
CA ASN A 79 9.48 0.96 4.44
C ASN A 79 10.48 0.44 5.49
N LEU A 80 11.02 -0.78 5.31
CA LEU A 80 12.04 -1.35 6.19
C LEU A 80 13.33 -0.53 6.17
N PHE A 81 13.79 -0.14 4.99
CA PHE A 81 14.99 0.69 4.82
C PHE A 81 14.79 2.09 5.41
N ALA A 82 13.63 2.71 5.18
CA ALA A 82 13.31 4.03 5.73
C ALA A 82 13.31 4.02 7.27
N ARG A 83 12.71 2.99 7.90
CA ARG A 83 12.73 2.83 9.37
C ARG A 83 14.13 2.61 9.94
N SER A 84 15.04 2.11 9.12
CA SER A 84 16.46 1.91 9.48
C SER A 84 17.32 3.15 9.22
N GLY A 85 16.72 4.29 8.85
CA GLY A 85 17.42 5.53 8.50
C GLY A 85 18.11 5.51 7.14
N ARG A 86 17.94 4.44 6.35
CA ARG A 86 18.57 4.28 5.02
C ARG A 86 17.68 4.90 3.94
N PHE A 87 17.44 6.20 4.03
CA PHE A 87 16.44 6.91 3.22
C PHE A 87 16.72 6.87 1.72
N ARG A 88 17.98 7.07 1.30
CA ARG A 88 18.38 6.98 -0.11
C ARG A 88 18.05 5.62 -0.75
N ALA A 89 18.27 4.53 0.00
CA ALA A 89 17.93 3.19 -0.48
C ALA A 89 16.40 2.99 -0.55
N ALA A 90 15.66 3.50 0.45
CA ALA A 90 14.20 3.46 0.43
C ALA A 90 13.62 4.20 -0.78
N GLU A 91 14.13 5.41 -1.10
CA GLU A 91 13.73 6.21 -2.25
C GLU A 91 13.94 5.45 -3.57
N GLN A 92 15.12 4.86 -3.78
CA GLN A 92 15.40 4.02 -4.95
C GLN A 92 14.43 2.85 -5.10
N ILE A 93 14.02 2.24 -3.99
CA ILE A 93 13.09 1.11 -3.99
C ILE A 93 11.65 1.58 -4.29
N TYR A 94 11.22 2.75 -3.77
CA TYR A 94 9.94 3.34 -4.15
C TYR A 94 9.89 3.72 -5.63
N ASP A 95 10.98 4.26 -6.18
CA ASP A 95 11.11 4.56 -7.60
C ASP A 95 11.00 3.29 -8.44
N LEU A 96 11.67 2.21 -8.01
CA LEU A 96 11.54 0.91 -8.65
C LEU A 96 10.08 0.42 -8.60
N ALA A 97 9.42 0.50 -7.44
CA ALA A 97 8.02 0.10 -7.29
C ALA A 97 7.09 0.86 -8.25
N SER A 98 7.37 2.16 -8.46
CA SER A 98 6.64 3.03 -9.39
C SER A 98 6.90 2.68 -10.86
N ARG A 99 8.13 2.24 -11.20
CA ARG A 99 8.51 1.81 -12.55
C ARG A 99 7.91 0.46 -12.95
N LEU A 100 7.47 -0.37 -12.01
CA LEU A 100 6.84 -1.67 -12.30
C LEU A 100 5.38 -1.59 -12.80
N GLY A 101 4.93 -0.39 -13.18
CA GLY A 101 3.61 -0.14 -13.75
C GLY A 101 2.43 -0.47 -12.82
N PRO A 102 2.42 -0.02 -11.55
CA PRO A 102 1.27 -0.21 -10.68
C PRO A 102 0.07 0.60 -11.16
N ASP A 103 -1.12 0.05 -10.97
CA ASP A 103 -2.39 0.71 -11.22
C ASP A 103 -2.65 1.88 -10.24
N VAL A 104 -3.80 2.54 -10.40
CA VAL A 104 -4.15 3.72 -9.58
C VAL A 104 -4.11 3.42 -8.07
N PRO A 105 -4.75 2.35 -7.55
CA PRO A 105 -4.59 1.96 -6.15
C PRO A 105 -3.13 1.73 -5.73
N GLY A 106 -2.34 1.01 -6.55
CA GLY A 106 -0.93 0.76 -6.28
C GLY A 106 -0.09 2.03 -6.17
N ARG A 107 -0.30 2.99 -7.08
CA ARG A 107 0.39 4.30 -7.07
C ARG A 107 0.06 5.11 -5.81
N LYS A 108 -1.20 5.11 -5.37
CA LYS A 108 -1.59 5.75 -4.10
C LYS A 108 -0.84 5.14 -2.92
N VAL A 109 -0.77 3.80 -2.86
CA VAL A 109 -0.05 3.10 -1.79
C VAL A 109 1.42 3.48 -1.78
N ILE A 110 2.08 3.52 -2.94
CA ILE A 110 3.49 3.94 -3.04
C ILE A 110 3.67 5.37 -2.53
N ALA A 111 2.90 6.33 -3.07
CA ALA A 111 3.02 7.74 -2.71
C ALA A 111 2.76 8.00 -1.21
N MET A 112 1.77 7.32 -0.61
CA MET A 112 1.49 7.43 0.83
C MET A 112 2.64 6.95 1.70
N ASN A 113 3.27 5.84 1.34
CA ASN A 113 4.38 5.26 2.08
C ASN A 113 5.66 6.06 1.89
N GLN A 114 5.93 6.52 0.66
CA GLN A 114 7.04 7.43 0.37
C GLN A 114 6.89 8.75 1.12
N GLY A 115 5.67 9.32 1.18
CA GLY A 115 5.40 10.51 2.01
C GLY A 115 5.69 10.26 3.49
N ALA A 116 5.34 9.08 4.02
CA ALA A 116 5.70 8.72 5.39
C ALA A 116 7.22 8.59 5.61
N ALA A 117 7.94 8.04 4.63
CA ALA A 117 9.40 7.93 4.68
C ALA A 117 10.08 9.32 4.62
N LEU A 118 9.59 10.23 3.79
CA LEU A 118 10.08 11.61 3.69
C LEU A 118 9.88 12.38 5.01
N ILE A 119 8.77 12.13 5.73
CA ILE A 119 8.57 12.68 7.09
C ILE A 119 9.65 12.18 8.05
N LEU A 120 9.99 10.88 8.00
CA LEU A 120 11.04 10.31 8.84
C LEU A 120 12.44 10.87 8.52
N GLU A 121 12.70 11.17 7.25
CA GLU A 121 13.94 11.81 6.79
C GLU A 121 14.00 13.30 7.17
N GLY A 122 12.86 13.95 7.40
CA GLY A 122 12.76 15.38 7.66
C GLY A 122 12.59 16.24 6.40
N ARG A 123 12.37 15.63 5.23
CA ARG A 123 12.04 16.31 3.96
C ARG A 123 10.54 16.67 3.93
N LEU A 124 10.14 17.59 4.80
CA LEU A 124 8.75 17.85 5.13
C LEU A 124 7.96 18.46 3.98
N GLU A 125 8.55 19.41 3.25
CA GLU A 125 7.90 20.09 2.12
C GLU A 125 7.55 19.11 1.01
N GLU A 126 8.48 18.21 0.67
CA GLU A 126 8.27 17.16 -0.32
C GLU A 126 7.22 16.15 0.15
N ALA A 127 7.24 15.76 1.43
CA ALA A 127 6.23 14.89 2.00
C ALA A 127 4.83 15.52 1.92
N ILE A 128 4.70 16.81 2.26
CA ILE A 128 3.43 17.53 2.20
C ILE A 128 2.92 17.58 0.77
N SER A 129 3.75 18.01 -0.19
CA SER A 129 3.37 18.08 -1.60
C SER A 129 2.89 16.73 -2.14
N LEU A 130 3.64 15.66 -1.86
CA LEU A 130 3.29 14.31 -2.28
C LEU A 130 1.97 13.84 -1.66
N LEU A 131 1.77 14.04 -0.36
CA LEU A 131 0.57 13.62 0.35
C LEU A 131 -0.67 14.45 -0.02
N GLU A 132 -0.52 15.74 -0.31
CA GLU A 132 -1.58 16.58 -0.85
C GLU A 132 -1.99 16.13 -2.26
N GLY A 133 -1.02 15.72 -3.09
CA GLY A 133 -1.29 15.08 -4.39
C GLY A 133 -2.12 13.80 -4.25
N VAL A 134 -1.82 12.96 -3.25
CA VAL A 134 -2.65 11.77 -2.96
C VAL A 134 -4.05 12.17 -2.50
N LEU A 135 -4.16 13.18 -1.62
CA LEU A 135 -5.43 13.67 -1.09
C LEU A 135 -6.34 14.25 -2.18
N ALA A 136 -5.75 14.87 -3.21
CA ALA A 136 -6.47 15.40 -4.36
C ALA A 136 -7.00 14.31 -5.30
N SER A 137 -6.53 13.05 -5.16
CA SER A 137 -7.03 11.95 -5.98
C SER A 137 -8.50 11.65 -5.65
N PRO A 138 -9.36 11.43 -6.67
CA PRO A 138 -10.72 10.98 -6.42
C PRO A 138 -10.71 9.60 -5.74
N ARG A 139 -11.72 9.38 -4.90
CA ARG A 139 -12.03 8.10 -4.26
C ARG A 139 -10.86 7.56 -3.43
N LEU A 140 -10.58 8.18 -2.29
CA LEU A 140 -9.78 7.55 -1.25
C LEU A 140 -10.69 6.71 -0.36
N SER A 141 -10.27 5.50 -0.03
CA SER A 141 -10.96 4.73 1.00
C SER A 141 -10.84 5.47 2.35
N PRO A 142 -11.81 5.30 3.29
CA PRO A 142 -11.73 5.90 4.62
C PRO A 142 -10.39 5.65 5.33
N LYS A 143 -9.83 4.45 5.14
CA LYS A 143 -8.52 4.06 5.68
C LYS A 143 -7.37 4.84 5.04
N GLN A 144 -7.39 5.04 3.72
CA GLN A 144 -6.38 5.82 3.02
C GLN A 144 -6.46 7.30 3.40
N ALA A 145 -7.67 7.87 3.41
CA ALA A 145 -7.90 9.25 3.83
C ALA A 145 -7.40 9.49 5.26
N ALA A 146 -7.72 8.59 6.19
CA ALA A 146 -7.23 8.67 7.57
C ALA A 146 -5.69 8.62 7.66
N ALA A 147 -5.04 7.74 6.88
CA ALA A 147 -3.59 7.63 6.83
C ALA A 147 -2.91 8.89 6.25
N VAL A 148 -3.43 9.40 5.13
CA VAL A 148 -2.90 10.61 4.47
C VAL A 148 -3.06 11.82 5.38
N HIS A 149 -4.23 12.02 5.97
CA HIS A 149 -4.47 13.10 6.91
C HIS A 149 -3.61 12.98 8.16
N TYR A 150 -3.39 11.77 8.68
CA TYR A 150 -2.48 11.58 9.81
C TYR A 150 -1.05 11.99 9.43
N ASN A 151 -0.53 11.52 8.30
CA ASN A 151 0.82 11.85 7.84
C ASN A 151 0.99 13.35 7.57
N LEU A 152 0.03 14.02 6.91
CA LEU A 152 0.03 15.47 6.76
C LEU A 152 0.03 16.18 8.13
N GLY A 153 -0.77 15.69 9.07
CA GLY A 153 -0.81 16.21 10.44
C GLY A 153 0.55 16.12 11.16
N VAL A 154 1.29 15.04 10.95
CA VAL A 154 2.65 14.85 11.47
C VAL A 154 3.66 15.75 10.74
N ALA A 155 3.58 15.84 9.41
CA ALA A 155 4.47 16.67 8.61
C ALA A 155 4.36 18.16 8.99
N TYR A 156 3.13 18.71 8.97
CA TYR A 156 2.87 20.09 9.36
C TYR A 156 3.26 20.38 10.80
N ARG A 157 3.08 19.42 11.73
CA ARG A 157 3.56 19.57 13.11
C ARG A 157 5.07 19.70 13.17
N SER A 158 5.79 18.89 12.41
CA SER A 158 7.26 18.88 12.38
C SER A 158 7.81 20.16 11.74
N GLN A 159 7.06 20.77 10.82
CA GLN A 159 7.37 22.06 10.21
C GLN A 159 7.04 23.25 11.13
N GLY A 160 6.36 23.01 12.26
CA GLY A 160 5.90 24.05 13.17
C GLY A 160 4.54 24.65 12.80
N ASP A 161 3.95 24.33 11.64
CA ASP A 161 2.58 24.70 11.28
C ASP A 161 1.55 23.89 12.08
N THR A 162 1.38 24.42 13.26
CA THR A 162 0.65 23.82 14.33
C THR A 162 -0.88 23.96 14.08
N GLN A 163 -1.32 24.94 13.28
CA GLN A 163 -2.73 25.10 12.91
C GLN A 163 -3.16 24.05 11.88
N ARG A 164 -2.41 23.91 10.78
CA ARG A 164 -2.71 22.90 9.75
C ARG A 164 -2.57 21.48 10.29
N SER A 165 -1.59 21.25 11.17
CA SER A 165 -1.46 19.97 11.87
C SER A 165 -2.76 19.56 12.56
N VAL A 166 -3.37 20.43 13.37
CA VAL A 166 -4.62 20.09 14.09
C VAL A 166 -5.75 19.78 13.13
N ARG A 167 -5.89 20.57 12.06
CA ARG A 167 -6.92 20.34 11.04
C ARG A 167 -6.79 18.94 10.45
N HIS A 168 -5.59 18.55 10.02
CA HIS A 168 -5.36 17.24 9.42
C HIS A 168 -5.46 16.10 10.45
N LEU A 169 -5.00 16.27 11.68
CA LEU A 169 -5.17 15.25 12.72
C LEU A 169 -6.64 15.03 13.08
N ARG A 170 -7.48 16.07 13.09
CA ARG A 170 -8.93 15.93 13.27
C ARG A 170 -9.58 15.21 12.09
N ALA A 171 -9.23 15.61 10.87
CA ALA A 171 -9.70 14.95 9.65
C ALA A 171 -9.32 13.46 9.61
N ALA A 172 -8.16 13.07 10.15
CA ALA A 172 -7.77 11.67 10.26
C ALA A 172 -8.68 10.86 11.20
N ILE A 173 -9.13 11.48 12.30
CA ILE A 173 -10.07 10.87 13.27
C ILE A 173 -11.46 10.74 12.65
N GLU A 174 -11.92 11.76 11.96
CA GLU A 174 -13.22 11.79 11.29
C GLU A 174 -13.28 10.80 10.11
N ALA A 175 -12.21 10.68 9.34
CA ALA A 175 -12.15 9.79 8.18
C ALA A 175 -12.30 8.31 8.57
N LEU A 176 -11.70 7.87 9.69
CA LEU A 176 -11.88 6.51 10.17
C LEU A 176 -11.76 6.44 11.71
N PRO A 177 -12.87 6.66 12.43
CA PRO A 177 -12.89 6.57 13.89
C PRO A 177 -12.45 5.18 14.38
N GLY A 178 -11.67 5.13 15.46
CA GLY A 178 -11.17 3.88 16.04
C GLY A 178 -9.97 3.24 15.32
N SER A 179 -9.55 3.77 14.17
CA SER A 179 -8.35 3.30 13.49
C SER A 179 -7.07 3.59 14.29
N VAL A 180 -5.97 2.90 13.93
CA VAL A 180 -4.63 3.20 14.48
C VAL A 180 -4.25 4.66 14.21
N TYR A 181 -4.54 5.17 13.01
CA TYR A 181 -4.29 6.57 12.64
C TYR A 181 -5.09 7.55 13.51
N ALA A 182 -6.37 7.28 13.76
CA ALA A 182 -7.19 8.09 14.65
C ALA A 182 -6.65 8.11 16.09
N ARG A 183 -6.26 6.94 16.63
CA ARG A 183 -5.67 6.86 17.99
C ARG A 183 -4.34 7.61 18.09
N HIS A 184 -3.47 7.48 17.09
CA HIS A 184 -2.21 8.23 17.04
C HIS A 184 -2.46 9.74 16.88
N ALA A 185 -3.44 10.14 16.07
CA ALA A 185 -3.83 11.53 15.93
C ALA A 185 -4.34 12.13 17.25
N GLN A 186 -5.20 11.40 17.98
CA GLN A 186 -5.66 11.79 19.31
C GLN A 186 -4.50 11.96 20.29
N ALA A 187 -3.53 11.04 20.30
CA ALA A 187 -2.35 11.13 21.16
C ALA A 187 -1.52 12.39 20.84
N LEU A 188 -1.31 12.70 19.56
CA LEU A 188 -0.60 13.90 19.13
C LEU A 188 -1.33 15.18 19.54
N LEU A 189 -2.66 15.23 19.39
CA LEU A 189 -3.48 16.37 19.80
C LEU A 189 -3.42 16.62 21.32
N LYS A 190 -3.52 15.55 22.13
CA LYS A 190 -3.43 15.64 23.61
C LYS A 190 -2.07 16.15 24.08
N LYS A 191 -0.97 15.70 23.45
CA LYS A 191 0.39 16.18 23.78
C LYS A 191 0.56 17.69 23.57
N ARG A 192 -0.27 18.31 22.72
CA ARG A 192 -0.28 19.77 22.53
C ARG A 192 -1.10 20.50 23.60
N SER A 193 -2.24 19.96 24.00
CA SER A 193 -3.09 20.62 25.02
C SER A 193 -2.45 20.64 26.42
N GLY A 194 -1.54 19.72 26.71
CA GLY A 194 -0.78 19.68 27.98
C GLY A 194 0.52 20.50 28.01
N LYS A 195 0.83 21.30 26.97
CA LYS A 195 2.01 22.18 26.90
C LYS A 195 1.65 23.68 27.08
N LYS A 196 0.56 23.98 27.78
CA LYS A 196 0.24 25.35 28.19
C LYS A 196 0.76 25.61 29.60
#